data_AF-A0A2H1EID3-F1
#
_entry.id   AF-A0A2H1EID3-F1
#
_cell.length_a   1.000
_cell.length_b   1.000
_cell.length_c   1.000
_cell.angle_alpha   90.00
_cell.angle_beta   90.00
_cell.angle_gamma   90.00
#
_symmetry.space_group_name_H-M   'P 1'
#
loop_
_entity.id
_entity.type
_entity.pdbx_description
1 polymer ?
#
loop_
_entity_poly.entity_id
_entity_poly.type
_entity_poly.pdbx_seq_one_letter_code
_entity_poly.pdbx_strand_id
1 'polypeptide(L)'
;MVSFDKDKLAEQIESLKKLPQIKEVKALRQRLEKELGRFEEKKIIRVKPIVQSANLSRSSKLKKYHRYLRMIRDNFPNLKYSDIRKQFSERRKGQESDIPDVIWQNPSP
;
A
#
# COMPACT_ATOMS: atom_id res chain seq x y z
N MET A 1 -0.67 -28.32 6.34
CA MET A 1 0.00 -27.10 6.82
C MET A 1 0.23 -27.27 8.31
N VAL A 2 1.47 -27.17 8.79
CA VAL A 2 1.77 -27.26 10.23
C VAL A 2 1.29 -25.97 10.88
N SER A 3 0.28 -26.07 11.75
CA SER A 3 -0.17 -24.96 12.58
C SER A 3 0.84 -24.77 13.71
N PHE A 4 1.56 -23.64 13.69
CA PHE A 4 2.45 -23.28 14.80
C PHE A 4 1.65 -22.44 15.79
N ASP A 5 1.43 -22.98 16.99
CA ASP A 5 0.73 -22.29 18.07
C ASP A 5 1.68 -21.31 18.76
N LYS A 6 1.28 -20.02 18.86
CA LYS A 6 2.09 -18.95 19.47
C LYS A 6 2.49 -19.29 20.91
N ASP A 7 1.58 -19.92 21.65
CA ASP A 7 1.77 -20.25 23.07
C ASP A 7 2.84 -21.33 23.24
N LYS A 8 2.85 -22.35 22.36
CA LYS A 8 3.91 -23.38 22.34
C LYS A 8 5.29 -22.80 22.02
N LEU A 9 5.37 -21.82 21.12
CA LEU A 9 6.64 -21.12 20.82
C LEU A 9 7.15 -20.32 22.02
N ALA A 10 6.26 -19.68 22.78
CA ALA A 10 6.63 -18.95 23.99
C ALA A 10 7.16 -19.90 25.08
N GLU A 11 6.48 -21.01 25.32
CA GLU A 11 6.90 -22.06 26.27
C GLU A 11 8.26 -22.67 25.90
N GLN A 12 8.51 -22.89 24.61
CA GLN A 12 9.79 -23.38 24.10
C GLN A 12 10.91 -22.36 24.35
N ILE A 13 10.67 -21.07 24.12
CA ILE A 13 11.65 -20.01 24.39
C ILE A 13 11.98 -19.94 25.90
N GLU A 14 10.99 -20.06 26.78
CA GLU A 14 11.24 -20.09 28.23
C GLU A 14 12.04 -21.32 28.66
N SER A 15 11.75 -22.48 28.07
CA SER A 15 12.51 -23.71 28.32
C SER A 15 13.97 -23.58 27.87
N LEU A 16 14.22 -22.96 26.72
CA LEU A 16 15.58 -22.70 26.20
C LEU A 16 16.37 -21.68 27.03
N LYS A 17 15.70 -20.78 27.78
CA LYS A 17 16.38 -19.86 28.70
C LYS A 17 16.98 -20.59 29.92
N LYS A 18 16.39 -21.72 30.32
CA LYS A 18 16.85 -22.53 31.47
C LYS A 18 18.05 -23.42 31.13
N LEU A 19 18.34 -23.63 29.84
CA LEU A 19 19.47 -24.43 29.38
C LEU A 19 20.79 -23.64 29.42
N PRO A 20 21.94 -24.34 29.51
CA PRO A 20 23.25 -23.71 29.42
C PRO A 20 23.40 -22.92 28.10
N GLN A 21 24.03 -21.75 28.20
CA GLN A 21 24.10 -20.73 27.15
C GLN A 21 25.14 -21.05 26.05
N ILE A 22 25.06 -22.26 25.51
CA ILE A 22 25.87 -22.79 24.41
C ILE A 22 25.44 -22.11 23.10
N LYS A 23 26.36 -21.99 22.14
CA LYS A 23 26.13 -21.30 20.85
C LYS A 23 24.87 -21.81 20.13
N GLU A 24 24.63 -23.11 20.16
CA GLU A 24 23.48 -23.77 19.53
C GLU A 24 22.15 -23.37 20.18
N VAL A 25 22.10 -23.36 21.51
CA VAL A 25 20.92 -22.94 22.30
C VAL A 25 20.58 -21.48 22.02
N LYS A 26 21.60 -20.61 21.96
CA LYS A 26 21.41 -19.19 21.60
C LYS A 26 20.89 -19.02 20.17
N ALA A 27 21.46 -19.74 19.21
CA ALA A 27 21.05 -19.67 17.82
C ALA A 27 19.59 -20.16 17.64
N LEU A 28 19.21 -21.23 18.36
CA LEU A 28 17.83 -21.73 18.34
C LEU A 28 16.86 -20.73 18.96
N ARG A 29 17.21 -20.13 20.11
CA ARG A 29 16.38 -19.10 20.76
C ARG A 29 16.13 -17.91 19.85
N GLN A 30 17.18 -17.39 19.21
CA GLN A 30 17.07 -16.25 18.28
C GLN A 30 16.19 -16.57 17.07
N ARG A 31 16.23 -17.80 16.55
CA ARG A 31 15.35 -18.23 15.46
C ARG A 31 13.89 -18.23 15.90
N LEU A 32 13.58 -18.80 17.08
CA LEU A 32 12.22 -18.84 17.61
C LEU A 32 11.70 -17.43 17.97
N GLU A 33 12.52 -16.56 18.53
CA GLU A 33 12.19 -15.15 18.80
C GLU A 33 11.84 -14.41 17.50
N LYS A 34 12.61 -14.64 16.42
CA LYS A 34 12.36 -14.05 15.09
C LYS A 34 11.06 -14.57 14.47
N GLU A 35 10.75 -15.85 14.66
CA GLU A 35 9.47 -16.42 14.19
C GLU A 35 8.29 -15.86 14.97
N LEU A 36 8.40 -15.70 16.30
CA LEU A 36 7.39 -15.07 17.14
C LEU A 36 7.12 -13.61 16.70
N GLY A 37 8.18 -12.84 16.44
CA GLY A 37 8.06 -11.46 15.95
C GLY A 37 7.31 -11.34 14.61
N ARG A 38 7.50 -12.31 13.70
CA ARG A 38 6.75 -12.36 12.43
C ARG A 38 5.24 -12.55 12.61
N PHE A 39 4.80 -13.22 13.69
CA PHE A 39 3.37 -13.33 14.01
C PHE A 39 2.80 -12.01 14.51
N GLU A 40 3.58 -11.19 15.22
CA GLU A 40 3.15 -9.90 15.76
C GLU A 40 3.09 -8.82 14.66
N GLU A 41 4.09 -8.78 13.77
CA GLU A 41 4.08 -7.90 12.59
C GLU A 41 2.88 -8.15 11.68
N LYS A 42 2.52 -9.42 11.45
CA LYS A 42 1.32 -9.79 10.67
C LYS A 42 0.02 -9.32 11.30
N LYS A 43 -0.06 -9.21 12.64
CA LYS A 43 -1.23 -8.63 13.34
C LYS A 43 -1.30 -7.11 13.13
N ILE A 44 -0.18 -6.40 13.23
CA ILE A 44 -0.13 -4.93 13.09
C ILE A 44 -0.52 -4.48 11.66
N ILE A 45 -0.13 -5.24 10.65
CA ILE A 45 -0.49 -4.95 9.24
C ILE A 45 -1.99 -5.09 8.99
N ARG A 46 -2.67 -6.04 9.66
CA ARG A 46 -4.11 -6.28 9.50
C ARG A 46 -4.99 -5.26 10.21
N VAL A 47 -4.49 -4.57 11.24
CA VAL A 47 -5.28 -3.64 12.07
C VAL A 47 -5.27 -2.20 11.57
N LYS A 48 -4.45 -1.83 10.58
CA LYS A 48 -4.40 -0.46 10.05
C LYS A 48 -5.68 -0.08 9.27
N PRO A 49 -6.55 0.83 9.76
CA PRO A 49 -7.67 1.37 8.98
C PRO A 49 -7.19 2.55 8.11
N ILE A 50 -6.00 2.48 7.52
CA ILE A 50 -5.38 3.61 6.80
C ILE A 50 -6.10 3.88 5.47
N VAL A 51 -6.70 2.86 4.86
CA VAL A 51 -7.35 3.00 3.55
C VAL A 51 -8.64 3.84 3.63
N GLN A 52 -9.33 3.82 4.77
CA GLN A 52 -10.61 4.53 4.91
C GLN A 52 -10.41 6.03 5.18
N SER A 53 -9.47 6.43 6.03
CA SER A 53 -9.21 7.85 6.34
C SER A 53 -8.54 8.62 5.18
N ALA A 54 -7.72 7.95 4.37
CA ALA A 54 -7.05 8.57 3.23
C ALA A 54 -8.02 9.02 2.11
N ASN A 55 -9.17 8.36 1.99
CA ASN A 55 -10.21 8.75 1.03
C ASN A 55 -11.12 9.87 1.57
N LEU A 56 -11.32 9.93 2.89
CA LEU A 56 -12.06 11.00 3.57
C LEU A 56 -11.30 12.34 3.57
N SER A 57 -9.97 12.33 3.67
CA SER A 57 -9.14 13.54 3.80
C SER A 57 -8.72 14.21 2.48
N ARG A 58 -9.11 13.69 1.32
CA ARG A 58 -8.73 14.33 0.04
C ARG A 58 -9.32 15.74 0.00
N SER A 59 -8.43 16.73 -0.03
CA SER A 59 -8.80 18.14 -0.10
C SER A 59 -9.76 18.39 -1.26
N SER A 60 -10.67 19.36 -1.11
CA SER A 60 -11.63 19.75 -2.15
C SER A 60 -10.96 20.01 -3.51
N LYS A 61 -9.73 20.53 -3.49
CA LYS A 61 -8.87 20.73 -4.66
C LYS A 61 -8.54 19.43 -5.39
N LEU A 62 -8.16 18.38 -4.65
CA LEU A 62 -7.84 17.08 -5.24
C LEU A 62 -9.09 16.39 -5.79
N LYS A 63 -10.25 16.56 -5.14
CA LYS A 63 -11.55 16.09 -5.66
C LYS A 63 -11.89 16.75 -7.00
N LYS A 64 -11.73 18.08 -7.11
CA LYS A 64 -11.94 18.83 -8.36
C LYS A 64 -10.99 18.35 -9.47
N TYR A 65 -9.71 18.18 -9.15
CA TYR A 65 -8.70 17.66 -10.07
C TYR A 65 -9.09 16.28 -10.64
N HIS A 66 -9.46 15.33 -9.79
CA HIS A 66 -9.86 14.00 -10.24
C HIS A 66 -11.21 14.00 -10.97
N ARG A 67 -12.13 14.92 -10.64
CA ARG A 67 -13.39 15.07 -11.38
C ARG A 67 -13.12 15.54 -12.81
N TYR A 68 -12.29 16.58 -12.99
CA TYR A 68 -11.90 17.09 -14.30
C TYR A 68 -11.29 16.00 -15.20
N LEU A 69 -10.31 15.25 -14.69
CA LEU A 69 -9.71 14.15 -15.47
C LEU A 69 -10.69 13.02 -15.80
N ARG A 70 -11.71 12.79 -14.96
CA ARG A 70 -12.74 11.78 -15.25
C ARG A 70 -13.68 12.22 -16.37
N MET A 71 -14.04 13.50 -16.44
CA MET A 71 -14.83 14.03 -17.57
C MET A 71 -14.11 13.85 -18.89
N ILE A 72 -12.79 14.09 -18.91
CA ILE A 72 -11.96 13.85 -20.11
C ILE A 72 -11.95 12.38 -20.48
N ARG A 73 -11.80 11.48 -19.49
CA ARG A 73 -11.84 10.04 -19.72
C ARG A 73 -13.16 9.59 -20.34
N ASP A 74 -14.28 10.21 -19.98
CA ASP A 74 -15.58 9.84 -20.52
C ASP A 74 -15.69 10.15 -22.04
N ASN A 75 -14.88 11.07 -22.57
CA ASN A 75 -14.71 11.31 -24.02
C ASN A 75 -13.75 10.33 -24.70
N PHE A 76 -12.89 9.65 -23.94
CA PHE A 76 -11.85 8.74 -24.44
C PHE A 76 -11.92 7.39 -23.72
N PRO A 77 -12.91 6.53 -24.02
CA PRO A 77 -13.08 5.24 -23.36
C PRO A 77 -11.91 4.29 -23.57
N ASN A 78 -11.11 4.51 -24.63
CA ASN A 78 -9.94 3.70 -24.96
C ASN A 78 -8.67 4.07 -24.17
N LEU A 79 -8.64 5.24 -23.53
CA LEU A 79 -7.49 5.70 -22.76
C LEU A 79 -7.60 5.31 -21.29
N LYS A 80 -6.52 4.80 -20.71
CA LYS A 80 -6.49 4.52 -19.27
C LYS A 80 -6.39 5.84 -18.51
N TYR A 81 -6.97 5.86 -17.32
CA TYR A 81 -6.94 7.03 -16.44
C TYR A 81 -5.52 7.49 -16.09
N SER A 82 -4.58 6.55 -16.00
CA SER A 82 -3.15 6.83 -15.79
C SER A 82 -2.56 7.68 -16.92
N ASP A 83 -2.98 7.41 -18.15
CA ASP A 83 -2.40 7.98 -19.36
C ASP A 83 -2.93 9.41 -19.53
N ILE A 84 -4.22 9.62 -19.30
CA ILE A 84 -4.85 10.94 -19.24
C ILE A 84 -4.19 11.82 -18.17
N ARG A 85 -3.89 11.24 -16.99
CA ARG A 85 -3.18 11.95 -15.92
C ARG A 85 -1.76 12.34 -16.33
N LYS A 86 -1.05 11.45 -17.04
CA LYS A 86 0.30 11.69 -17.56
C LYS A 86 0.26 12.83 -18.59
N GLN A 87 -0.60 12.74 -19.60
CA GLN A 87 -0.76 13.77 -20.62
C GLN A 87 -1.17 15.13 -20.03
N PHE A 88 -2.04 15.16 -19.02
CA PHE A 88 -2.35 16.41 -18.33
C PHE A 88 -1.13 17.02 -17.63
N SER A 89 -0.25 16.19 -17.07
CA SER A 89 0.99 16.66 -16.47
C SER A 89 1.99 17.16 -17.51
N GLU A 90 2.04 16.55 -18.69
CA GLU A 90 2.90 16.94 -19.82
C GLU A 90 2.42 18.27 -20.42
N ARG A 91 1.12 18.40 -20.68
CA ARG A 91 0.48 19.64 -21.10
C ARG A 91 0.75 20.80 -20.14
N ARG A 92 0.68 20.56 -18.82
CA ARG A 92 1.00 21.59 -17.81
C ARG A 92 2.46 22.06 -17.83
N LYS A 93 3.36 21.26 -18.41
CA LYS A 93 4.77 21.62 -18.62
C LYS A 93 5.01 22.24 -20.00
N GLY A 94 3.97 22.44 -20.80
CA GLY A 94 4.06 22.95 -22.17
C GLY A 94 4.49 21.91 -23.21
N GLN A 95 4.38 20.61 -22.89
CA GLN A 95 4.66 19.54 -23.83
C GLN A 95 3.39 19.17 -24.62
N GLU A 96 3.58 18.69 -25.84
CA GLU A 96 2.47 18.21 -26.67
C GLU A 96 1.77 17.01 -26.02
N SER A 97 0.45 16.97 -26.13
CA SER A 97 -0.39 15.89 -25.61
C SER A 97 -1.27 15.32 -26.71
N ASP A 98 -1.50 14.01 -26.69
CA ASP A 98 -2.33 13.34 -27.70
C ASP A 98 -3.81 13.76 -27.64
N ILE A 99 -4.29 14.19 -26.47
CA ILE A 99 -5.65 14.71 -26.30
C ILE A 99 -5.73 16.14 -26.88
N PRO A 100 -6.70 16.44 -27.76
CA PRO A 100 -6.90 17.77 -28.34
C PRO A 100 -7.18 18.86 -27.29
N ASP A 101 -6.68 20.06 -27.54
CA ASP A 101 -6.87 21.23 -26.65
C ASP A 101 -8.33 21.61 -26.42
N VAL A 102 -9.20 21.35 -27.39
CA VAL A 102 -10.65 21.58 -27.26
C VAL A 102 -11.22 20.79 -26.08
N ILE A 103 -10.80 19.53 -25.90
CA ILE A 103 -11.29 18.68 -24.81
C ILE A 103 -10.70 19.12 -23.46
N TRP A 104 -9.47 19.64 -23.45
CA TRP A 104 -8.88 20.19 -22.23
C TRP A 104 -9.61 21.45 -21.76
N GLN A 105 -10.08 22.30 -22.67
CA GLN A 105 -10.82 23.51 -22.34
C GLN A 105 -12.29 23.23 -21.99
N ASN A 106 -12.92 22.31 -22.73
CA ASN A 106 -14.29 21.88 -22.49
C ASN A 106 -14.36 20.35 -22.40
N PRO A 107 -14.17 19.77 -21.19
CA PRO A 107 -14.15 18.33 -21.00
C PRO A 107 -15.55 17.72 -20.88
N SER A 108 -16.61 18.52 -20.89
CA SER A 108 -17.97 18.00 -20.93
C SER A 108 -18.30 17.61 -22.37
N PRO A 109 -18.77 16.37 -22.62
CA PRO A 109 -19.46 16.07 -23.87
C PRO A 109 -20.76 16.88 -23.97
#